data_AF-A0A1D8MRC7-F1
#
_entry.id   AF-A0A1D8MRC7-F1
#
_cell.length_a   1.000
_cell.length_b   1.000
_cell.length_c   1.000
_cell.angle_alpha   90.00
_cell.angle_beta   90.00
_cell.angle_gamma   90.00
#
_symmetry.space_group_name_H-M   'P 1'
#
loop_
_entity.id
_entity.type
_entity.pdbx_description
1 polymer ?
#
loop_
_entity_poly.entity_id
_entity_poly.type
_entity_poly.pdbx_seq_one_letter_code
_entity_poly.pdbx_strand_id
1 'polypeptide(L)'
;MIVGFNIDGIDASKKENAGGDLQVNYRPEITEIEEAQVNAFEEPVAKINFEFTVSYVAGDDEAARIQMDGNVLWKGNIDLVTEAWEEDNKLPEEIEAPLMNELYRKLLSEAVGIANTLNLLPPIPTPQVDQ
;
A
#
# COMPACT_ATOMS: atom_id res chain seq x y z
N MET A 1 12.08 -13.16 1.15
CA MET A 1 12.21 -12.11 2.19
C MET A 1 12.22 -10.74 1.54
N ILE A 2 11.66 -9.72 2.19
CA ILE A 2 11.68 -8.35 1.67
C ILE A 2 13.08 -7.74 1.87
N VAL A 3 13.66 -7.21 0.81
CA VAL A 3 15.02 -6.62 0.80
C VAL A 3 15.03 -5.14 0.38
N GLY A 4 13.91 -4.64 -0.14
CA GLY A 4 13.74 -3.24 -0.52
C GLY A 4 12.28 -2.84 -0.54
N PHE A 5 12.02 -1.57 -0.29
CA PHE A 5 10.68 -0.98 -0.31
C PHE A 5 10.82 0.46 -0.79
N ASN A 6 10.12 0.80 -1.86
CA ASN A 6 10.15 2.12 -2.48
C ASN A 6 8.72 2.63 -2.67
N ILE A 7 8.52 3.92 -2.42
CA ILE A 7 7.34 4.66 -2.84
C ILE A 7 7.78 5.54 -4.00
N ASP A 8 7.18 5.32 -5.16
CA ASP A 8 7.53 6.00 -6.39
C ASP A 8 6.66 7.26 -6.57
N GLY A 9 5.39 7.18 -6.14
CA GLY A 9 4.42 8.27 -6.24
C GLY A 9 3.53 8.41 -5.02
N ILE A 10 3.15 9.66 -4.73
CA ILE A 10 2.14 10.02 -3.73
C ILE A 10 1.24 11.09 -4.35
N ASP A 11 -0.05 10.77 -4.49
CA ASP A 11 -1.10 11.72 -4.86
C ASP A 11 -2.10 11.83 -3.72
N ALA A 12 -2.48 13.06 -3.35
CA ALA A 12 -3.45 13.26 -2.28
C ALA A 12 -4.31 14.49 -2.54
N SER A 13 -5.61 14.35 -2.33
CA SER A 13 -6.59 15.42 -2.58
C SER A 13 -7.70 15.43 -1.54
N LYS A 14 -8.24 16.63 -1.26
CA LYS A 14 -9.38 16.85 -0.38
C LYS A 14 -10.34 17.83 -1.04
N LYS A 15 -11.64 17.52 -1.00
CA LYS A 15 -12.72 18.41 -1.47
C LYS A 15 -13.24 19.28 -0.32
N GLU A 16 -13.62 20.53 -0.61
CA GLU A 16 -13.96 21.50 0.44
C GLU A 16 -15.35 21.32 1.10
N ASN A 17 -16.23 20.47 0.55
CA ASN A 17 -17.65 20.43 0.95
C ASN A 17 -18.21 19.03 1.23
N ALA A 18 -17.38 18.10 1.72
CA ALA A 18 -17.88 16.79 2.13
C ALA A 18 -18.58 16.89 3.50
N GLY A 19 -19.89 16.61 3.53
CA GLY A 19 -20.69 16.56 4.75
C GLY A 19 -21.31 15.18 4.94
N GLY A 20 -21.49 14.75 6.19
CA GLY A 20 -22.08 13.47 6.55
C GLY A 20 -21.16 12.58 7.40
N ASP A 21 -21.58 11.34 7.61
CA ASP A 21 -20.79 10.33 8.34
C ASP A 21 -19.60 9.89 7.48
N LEU A 22 -18.39 10.16 7.98
CA LEU A 22 -17.15 9.87 7.27
C LEU A 22 -16.74 8.41 7.48
N GLN A 23 -16.62 7.68 6.38
CA GLN A 23 -16.07 6.33 6.34
C GLN A 23 -14.67 6.38 5.75
N VAL A 24 -13.71 5.73 6.41
CA VAL A 24 -12.34 5.63 5.91
C VAL A 24 -12.09 4.19 5.48
N ASN A 25 -11.75 4.02 4.21
CA ASN A 25 -11.41 2.73 3.63
C ASN A 25 -9.97 2.77 3.15
N TYR A 26 -9.25 1.67 3.29
CA TYR A 26 -7.91 1.54 2.74
C TYR A 26 -7.73 0.18 2.07
N ARG A 27 -7.04 0.17 0.93
CA ARG A 27 -6.84 -1.03 0.11
C ARG A 27 -5.45 -1.04 -0.49
N PRO A 28 -4.55 -1.94 -0.05
CA PRO A 28 -3.39 -2.32 -0.84
C PRO A 28 -3.83 -3.25 -1.98
N GLU A 29 -3.19 -3.07 -3.13
CA GLU A 29 -3.37 -3.90 -4.31
C GLU A 29 -2.01 -4.13 -4.95
N ILE A 30 -1.71 -5.39 -5.29
CA ILE A 30 -0.54 -5.71 -6.10
C ILE A 30 -0.95 -5.51 -7.55
N THR A 31 -0.20 -4.70 -8.28
CA THR A 31 -0.54 -4.33 -9.66
C THR A 31 0.24 -5.15 -10.68
N GLU A 32 1.48 -5.53 -10.36
CA GLU A 32 2.38 -6.23 -11.28
C GLU A 32 3.53 -6.90 -10.52
N ILE A 33 4.05 -7.99 -11.07
CA ILE A 33 5.25 -8.66 -10.57
C ILE A 33 6.21 -8.89 -11.74
N GLU A 34 7.45 -8.44 -11.60
CA GLU A 34 8.49 -8.57 -12.62
C GLU A 34 9.82 -9.00 -11.99
N GLU A 35 10.68 -9.63 -12.79
CA GLU A 35 12.06 -9.90 -12.38
C GLU A 35 12.91 -8.62 -12.50
N ALA A 36 13.69 -8.31 -11.47
CA ALA A 36 14.58 -7.17 -11.45
C ALA A 36 15.98 -7.56 -10.98
N GLN A 37 17.00 -7.14 -11.75
CA GLN A 37 18.39 -7.22 -11.32
C GLN A 37 18.76 -5.97 -10.53
N VAL A 38 19.26 -6.14 -9.30
CA VAL A 38 19.72 -5.03 -8.47
C VAL A 38 21.21 -5.16 -8.18
N ASN A 39 21.95 -4.06 -8.25
CA ASN A 39 23.42 -4.07 -8.10
C ASN A 39 23.90 -4.62 -6.74
N ALA A 40 23.03 -4.66 -5.73
CA ALA A 40 23.35 -5.15 -4.39
C ALA A 40 23.36 -6.69 -4.28
N PHE A 41 22.82 -7.41 -5.26
CA PHE A 41 22.73 -8.87 -5.27
C PHE A 41 23.23 -9.44 -6.60
N GLU A 42 23.86 -10.62 -6.55
CA GLU A 42 24.29 -11.34 -7.76
C GLU A 42 23.08 -11.98 -8.46
N GLU A 43 22.17 -12.54 -7.67
CA GLU A 43 20.91 -13.13 -8.13
C GLU A 43 19.83 -12.05 -8.32
N PRO A 44 18.93 -12.24 -9.30
CA PRO A 44 17.77 -11.38 -9.48
C PRO A 44 16.85 -11.40 -8.26
N VAL A 45 15.93 -10.44 -8.20
CA VAL A 45 14.87 -10.36 -7.19
C VAL A 45 13.53 -10.14 -7.86
N ALA A 46 12.44 -10.55 -7.22
CA ALA A 46 11.10 -10.19 -7.68
C ALA A 46 10.79 -8.76 -7.27
N LYS A 47 10.44 -7.91 -8.24
CA LYS A 47 9.92 -6.56 -8.02
C LYS A 47 8.39 -6.62 -8.09
N ILE A 48 7.76 -6.34 -6.95
CA ILE A 48 6.31 -6.42 -6.76
C ILE A 48 5.80 -4.99 -6.70
N ASN A 49 5.15 -4.54 -7.78
CA ASN A 49 4.54 -3.22 -7.86
C ASN A 49 3.21 -3.23 -7.11
N PHE A 50 2.93 -2.15 -6.39
CA PHE A 50 1.70 -1.99 -5.61
C PHE A 50 1.08 -0.61 -5.79
N GLU A 51 -0.23 -0.57 -5.57
CA GLU A 51 -0.99 0.66 -5.31
C GLU A 51 -1.66 0.54 -3.93
N PHE A 52 -1.64 1.62 -3.18
CA PHE A 52 -2.34 1.72 -1.91
C PHE A 52 -3.20 2.98 -1.89
N THR A 53 -4.50 2.78 -1.73
CA THR A 53 -5.46 3.87 -1.65
C THR A 53 -6.04 3.96 -0.25
N VAL A 54 -6.14 5.18 0.29
CA VAL A 54 -7.00 5.56 1.41
C VAL A 54 -8.08 6.49 0.88
N SER A 55 -9.33 6.05 0.93
CA SER A 55 -10.49 6.84 0.52
C SER A 55 -11.33 7.24 1.72
N TYR A 56 -11.65 8.54 1.78
CA TYR A 56 -12.55 9.14 2.75
C TYR A 56 -13.87 9.40 2.05
N VAL A 57 -14.93 8.68 2.45
CA VAL A 57 -16.26 8.75 1.84
C VAL A 57 -17.22 9.39 2.82
N ALA A 58 -17.96 10.41 2.37
CA ALA A 58 -19.00 11.08 3.16
C ALA A 58 -20.33 10.95 2.42
N GLY A 59 -21.24 10.11 2.94
CA GLY A 59 -22.45 9.75 2.21
C GLY A 59 -22.12 9.00 0.91
N ASP A 60 -22.51 9.55 -0.23
CA ASP A 60 -22.27 8.98 -1.57
C ASP A 60 -21.06 9.61 -2.29
N ASP A 61 -20.37 10.58 -1.67
CA ASP A 61 -19.28 11.33 -2.28
C ASP A 61 -17.90 10.98 -1.69
N GLU A 62 -16.89 10.82 -2.56
CA GLU A 62 -15.50 10.77 -2.12
C GLU A 62 -15.05 12.17 -1.69
N ALA A 63 -14.84 12.33 -0.38
CA ALA A 63 -14.45 13.55 0.30
C ALA A 63 -12.96 13.86 0.13
N ALA A 64 -12.14 12.83 0.21
CA ALA A 64 -10.69 12.92 0.07
C ALA A 64 -10.10 11.57 -0.32
N ARG A 65 -8.93 11.60 -0.94
CA ARG A 65 -8.19 10.40 -1.35
C ARG A 65 -6.70 10.61 -1.09
N ILE A 66 -6.03 9.56 -0.64
CA ILE A 66 -4.57 9.44 -0.64
C ILE A 66 -4.27 8.19 -1.46
N GLN A 67 -3.46 8.32 -2.50
CA GLN A 67 -2.97 7.23 -3.33
C GLN A 67 -1.45 7.22 -3.25
N MET A 68 -0.88 6.04 -3.01
CA MET A 68 0.55 5.80 -3.02
C MET A 68 0.83 4.62 -3.93
N ASP A 69 1.80 4.76 -4.81
CA ASP A 69 2.28 3.70 -5.68
C ASP A 69 3.78 3.48 -5.47
N GLY A 70 4.23 2.26 -5.74
CA GLY A 70 5.62 1.91 -5.55
C GLY A 70 5.89 0.45 -5.75
N ASN A 71 6.99 -0.02 -5.18
CA ASN A 71 7.44 -1.39 -5.35
C ASN A 71 8.13 -1.96 -4.11
N VAL A 72 7.99 -3.28 -3.96
CA VAL A 72 8.71 -4.08 -2.97
C VAL A 72 9.65 -5.02 -3.70
N LEU A 73 10.91 -5.08 -3.24
CA LEU A 73 11.88 -6.04 -3.73
C LEU A 73 11.88 -7.26 -2.81
N TRP A 74 11.59 -8.43 -3.38
CA TRP A 74 11.55 -9.70 -2.68
C TRP A 74 12.64 -10.63 -3.19
N LYS A 75 13.45 -11.14 -2.26
CA LYS A 75 14.51 -12.12 -2.52
C LYS A 75 14.05 -13.52 -2.11
N GLY A 76 14.11 -14.48 -3.02
CA GLY A 76 13.75 -15.87 -2.81
C GLY A 76 13.56 -16.61 -4.13
N ASN A 77 12.69 -17.61 -4.18
CA ASN A 77 12.35 -18.32 -5.41
C ASN A 77 11.49 -17.43 -6.34
N ILE A 78 12.11 -16.77 -7.30
CA ILE A 78 11.46 -15.82 -8.21
C ILE A 78 10.49 -16.53 -9.13
N ASP A 79 10.92 -17.64 -9.72
CA ASP A 79 10.11 -18.43 -10.67
C ASP A 79 8.76 -18.78 -10.05
N LEU A 80 8.76 -19.22 -8.79
CA LEU A 80 7.53 -19.53 -8.04
C LEU A 80 6.62 -18.32 -7.84
N VAL A 81 7.17 -17.12 -7.67
CA VAL A 81 6.40 -15.88 -7.49
C VAL A 81 5.82 -15.40 -8.82
N THR A 82 6.65 -15.39 -9.87
CA THR A 82 6.25 -14.93 -11.20
C THR A 82 5.25 -15.89 -11.84
N GLU A 83 5.48 -17.21 -11.78
CA GLU A 83 4.57 -18.21 -12.32
C GLU A 83 3.21 -18.18 -11.62
N ALA A 84 3.18 -18.13 -10.28
CA ALA A 84 1.93 -18.05 -9.53
C ALA A 84 1.13 -16.78 -9.86
N TRP A 85 1.82 -15.65 -10.05
CA TRP A 85 1.19 -14.40 -10.44
C TRP A 85 0.65 -14.44 -11.87
N GLU A 86 1.40 -15.02 -12.82
CA GLU A 86 0.96 -15.17 -14.21
C GLU A 86 -0.25 -16.11 -14.35
N GLU A 87 -0.32 -17.16 -13.54
CA GLU A 87 -1.41 -18.14 -13.57
C GLU A 87 -2.71 -17.58 -12.98
N ASP A 88 -2.65 -17.02 -11.77
CA ASP A 88 -3.84 -16.71 -10.97
C ASP A 88 -3.95 -15.23 -10.54
N ASN A 89 -2.96 -14.37 -10.84
CA ASN A 89 -2.78 -13.04 -10.23
C ASN A 89 -2.81 -13.12 -8.70
N LYS A 90 -2.20 -14.17 -8.15
CA LYS A 90 -2.12 -14.41 -6.72
C LYS A 90 -0.70 -14.83 -6.34
N LEU A 91 -0.27 -14.33 -5.20
CA LEU A 91 0.96 -14.79 -4.59
C LEU A 91 0.67 -16.05 -3.75
N PRO A 92 1.66 -16.94 -3.59
CA PRO A 92 1.60 -17.98 -2.58
C PRO A 92 1.35 -17.36 -1.20
N GLU A 93 0.48 -17.98 -0.39
CA GLU A 93 0.05 -17.45 0.91
C GLU A 93 1.23 -17.13 1.86
N GLU A 94 2.28 -17.96 1.80
CA GLU A 94 3.52 -17.78 2.57
C GLU A 94 4.31 -16.52 2.21
N ILE A 95 4.04 -15.92 1.05
CA ILE A 95 4.64 -14.67 0.56
C ILE A 95 3.65 -13.52 0.69
N GLU A 96 2.39 -13.76 0.33
CA GLU A 96 1.33 -12.75 0.34
C GLU A 96 1.09 -12.17 1.73
N ALA A 97 0.92 -13.00 2.76
CA ALA A 97 0.60 -12.52 4.09
C ALA A 97 1.71 -11.64 4.70
N PRO A 98 3.01 -12.03 4.67
CA PRO A 98 4.09 -11.15 5.11
C PRO A 98 4.20 -9.86 4.29
N LEU A 99 3.99 -9.94 2.97
CA LEU A 99 4.01 -8.76 2.09
C LEU A 99 2.89 -7.78 2.46
N MET A 100 1.65 -8.25 2.53
CA MET A 100 0.49 -7.42 2.88
C MET A 100 0.65 -6.77 4.24
N ASN A 101 1.11 -7.52 5.25
CA ASN A 101 1.38 -6.96 6.58
C ASN A 101 2.41 -5.82 6.52
N GLU A 102 3.46 -5.97 5.72
CA GLU A 102 4.48 -4.95 5.56
C GLU A 102 3.96 -3.72 4.79
N LEU A 103 3.15 -3.93 3.73
CA LEU A 103 2.46 -2.85 3.02
C LEU A 103 1.56 -2.06 3.97
N TYR A 104 0.66 -2.73 4.70
CA TYR A 104 -0.22 -2.09 5.67
C TYR A 104 0.57 -1.29 6.70
N ARG A 105 1.60 -1.90 7.31
CA ARG A 105 2.40 -1.27 8.36
C ARG A 105 3.07 0.02 7.88
N LYS A 106 3.72 -0.02 6.71
CA LYS A 106 4.44 1.14 6.16
C LYS A 106 3.48 2.20 5.61
N LEU A 107 2.54 1.79 4.76
CA LEU A 107 1.70 2.73 4.02
C LEU A 107 0.62 3.37 4.90
N LEU A 108 0.08 2.66 5.90
CA LEU A 108 -0.80 3.32 6.88
C LEU A 108 -0.04 4.36 7.72
N SER A 109 1.22 4.08 8.07
CA SER A 109 2.05 5.03 8.82
C SER A 109 2.30 6.30 8.01
N GLU A 110 2.63 6.18 6.73
CA GLU A 110 2.82 7.34 5.84
C GLU A 110 1.51 8.09 5.59
N ALA A 111 0.41 7.36 5.40
CA ALA A 111 -0.92 7.95 5.20
C ALA A 111 -1.36 8.82 6.38
N VAL A 112 -0.97 8.50 7.62
CA VAL A 112 -1.23 9.35 8.79
C VAL A 112 -0.58 10.73 8.63
N GLY A 113 0.67 10.79 8.17
CA GLY A 113 1.37 12.06 7.94
C GLY A 113 0.73 12.91 6.85
N ILE A 114 0.31 12.26 5.75
CA ILE A 114 -0.39 12.92 4.64
C ILE A 114 -1.77 13.42 5.08
N ALA A 115 -2.53 12.58 5.79
CA ALA A 115 -3.84 12.95 6.34
C ALA A 115 -3.74 14.18 7.24
N ASN A 116 -2.74 14.23 8.14
CA ASN A 116 -2.49 15.41 8.98
C ASN A 116 -2.19 16.65 8.14
N THR A 117 -1.38 16.53 7.08
CA THR A 117 -1.05 17.65 6.18
C THR A 117 -2.31 18.21 5.49
N LEU A 118 -3.25 17.33 5.12
CA LEU A 118 -4.52 17.70 4.51
C LEU A 118 -5.61 18.07 5.53
N ASN A 119 -5.33 18.07 6.84
CA ASN A 119 -6.32 18.22 7.90
C ASN A 119 -7.49 17.22 7.77
N LEU A 120 -7.16 15.94 7.53
CA LEU A 120 -8.08 14.81 7.50
C LEU A 120 -7.97 14.01 8.80
N LEU A 121 -8.97 13.17 9.08
CA LEU A 121 -8.86 12.19 10.16
C LEU A 121 -7.76 11.17 9.85
N PRO A 122 -6.95 10.75 10.83
CA PRO A 122 -5.99 9.67 10.63
C PRO A 122 -6.71 8.40 10.14
N PRO A 123 -6.13 7.66 9.18
CA PRO A 123 -6.74 6.44 8.64
C PRO A 123 -6.70 5.24 9.60
N ILE A 124 -6.02 5.39 10.72
CA ILE A 124 -5.97 4.41 11.80
C ILE A 124 -6.48 5.05 13.10
N PRO A 125 -7.10 4.27 14.01
CA PRO A 125 -7.56 4.78 15.29
C PRO A 125 -6.40 5.38 16.08
N THR A 126 -6.55 6.64 16.50
CA THR A 126 -5.63 7.25 17.45
C THR A 126 -5.88 6.70 18.85
N PRO A 127 -4.83 6.36 19.62
CA PRO A 127 -4.98 5.98 21.02
C PRO A 127 -5.71 7.07 21.80
N GLN A 128 -6.72 6.69 22.58
CA GLN A 128 -7.42 7.57 23.50
C GLN A 128 -6.92 7.31 24.92
N VAL A 129 -6.80 8.38 25.71
CA VAL A 129 -6.61 8.26 27.15
C VAL A 129 -8.00 8.26 27.77
N ASP A 130 -8.35 7.17 28.44
CA ASP A 130 -9.56 7.14 29.26
C ASP A 130 -9.40 8.19 30.38
N GLN A 131 -10.35 9.13 30.46
CA GLN A 131 -10.46 10.10 31.56
C GLN A 131 -11.50 9.65 32.58
#